data_AF-A0A7W1DUR4-F1
#
_entry.id   AF-A0A7W1DUR4-F1
#
_cell.length_a   1.000
_cell.length_b   1.000
_cell.length_c   1.000
_cell.angle_alpha   90.00
_cell.angle_beta   90.00
_cell.angle_gamma   90.00
#
_symmetry.space_group_name_H-M   'P 1'
#
loop_
_entity.id
_entity.type
_entity.pdbx_description
1 polymer ?
#
loop_
_entity_poly.entity_id
_entity_poly.type
_entity_poly.pdbx_seq_one_letter_code
_entity_poly.pdbx_strand_id
1 'polypeptide(L)'
;MSALTAAEGDFYQTIEPQLAAAATEADNVAALGEQRSRNLFAIRRAEAILEDRLVAIDRATRPGRVPTRFAVAIDRYRQGADLLRMAMSEARSAFAGLDWERLDAAVARSRQGADALVVASDELHRAARASPT
;
A
#
# COMPACT_ATOMS: atom_id res chain seq x y z
N MET A 1 -28.78 6.75 -6.90
CA MET A 1 -27.51 6.06 -6.59
C MET A 1 -27.56 4.71 -7.28
N SER A 2 -26.84 4.51 -8.37
CA SER A 2 -26.76 3.17 -8.95
C SER A 2 -25.96 2.27 -8.02
N ALA A 3 -26.55 1.15 -7.64
CA ALA A 3 -25.89 0.15 -6.82
C ALA A 3 -24.70 -0.46 -7.58
N LEU A 4 -23.68 -0.89 -6.84
CA LEU A 4 -22.64 -1.75 -7.37
C LEU A 4 -23.28 -3.03 -7.91
N THR A 5 -22.75 -3.56 -9.02
CA THR A 5 -23.03 -4.94 -9.41
C THR A 5 -22.50 -5.89 -8.32
N ALA A 6 -22.99 -7.15 -8.29
CA ALA A 6 -22.51 -8.13 -7.32
C ALA A 6 -20.98 -8.29 -7.36
N ALA A 7 -20.40 -8.41 -8.56
CA ALA A 7 -18.96 -8.53 -8.75
C ALA A 7 -18.19 -7.27 -8.29
N GLU A 8 -18.72 -6.08 -8.53
CA GLU A 8 -18.12 -4.84 -8.03
C GLU A 8 -18.22 -4.72 -6.49
N GLY A 9 -19.33 -5.17 -5.92
CA GLY A 9 -19.54 -5.22 -4.47
C GLY A 9 -18.56 -6.17 -3.78
N ASP A 10 -18.43 -7.38 -4.31
CA ASP A 10 -17.49 -8.40 -3.80
C ASP A 10 -16.03 -7.92 -3.91
N PHE A 11 -15.68 -7.30 -5.04
CA PHE A 11 -14.37 -6.71 -5.24
C PHE A 11 -14.09 -5.60 -4.21
N TYR A 12 -15.02 -4.66 -4.05
CA TYR A 12 -14.91 -3.56 -3.10
C TYR A 12 -14.71 -4.07 -1.66
N GLN A 13 -15.58 -4.98 -1.21
CA GLN A 13 -15.52 -5.55 0.14
C GLN A 13 -14.24 -6.34 0.40
N THR A 14 -13.64 -6.92 -0.65
CA THR A 14 -12.38 -7.64 -0.53
C THR A 14 -11.18 -6.69 -0.45
N ILE A 15 -11.17 -5.63 -1.25
CA ILE A 15 -10.00 -4.75 -1.44
C ILE A 15 -9.93 -3.63 -0.40
N GLU A 16 -11.05 -3.00 -0.07
CA GLU A 16 -11.11 -1.84 0.83
C GLU A 16 -10.40 -2.09 2.17
N PRO A 17 -10.71 -3.15 2.94
CA PRO A 17 -10.07 -3.36 4.24
C PRO A 17 -8.57 -3.69 4.10
N GLN A 18 -8.16 -4.29 2.98
CA GLN A 18 -6.75 -4.60 2.73
C GLN A 18 -5.95 -3.34 2.42
N LEU A 19 -6.49 -2.40 1.65
CA LEU A 19 -5.85 -1.11 1.36
C LEU A 19 -5.69 -0.28 2.64
N ALA A 20 -6.74 -0.19 3.46
CA ALA A 20 -6.68 0.53 4.73
C ALA A 20 -5.63 -0.06 5.69
N ALA A 21 -5.58 -1.39 5.79
CA ALA A 21 -4.58 -2.09 6.59
C ALA A 21 -3.16 -1.88 6.04
N ALA A 22 -2.96 -1.95 4.72
CA ALA A 22 -1.66 -1.73 4.09
C ALA A 22 -1.16 -0.30 4.29
N ALA A 23 -2.04 0.72 4.19
CA ALA A 23 -1.69 2.11 4.48
C ALA A 23 -1.24 2.30 5.93
N THR A 24 -1.99 1.73 6.88
CA THR A 24 -1.63 1.78 8.31
C THR A 24 -0.28 1.12 8.59
N GLU A 25 -0.02 -0.05 7.99
CA GLU A 25 1.27 -0.73 8.18
C GLU A 25 2.44 -0.01 7.49
N ALA A 26 2.20 0.62 6.34
CA ALA A 26 3.18 1.46 5.69
C ALA A 26 3.60 2.66 6.56
N ASP A 27 2.64 3.31 7.23
CA ASP A 27 2.90 4.37 8.20
C ASP A 27 3.71 3.86 9.40
N ASN A 28 3.37 2.67 9.93
CA ASN A 28 4.12 2.05 11.02
C ASN A 28 5.59 1.79 10.63
N VAL A 29 5.84 1.27 9.42
CA VAL A 29 7.19 1.03 8.90
C VAL A 29 7.96 2.33 8.75
N ALA A 30 7.34 3.36 8.18
CA ALA A 30 7.95 4.68 8.04
C ALA A 30 8.32 5.29 9.41
N ALA A 31 7.41 5.24 10.39
CA ALA A 31 7.64 5.74 11.73
C ALA A 31 8.80 5.03 12.45
N LEU A 32 8.93 3.71 12.27
CA LEU A 32 10.07 2.95 12.81
C LEU A 32 11.41 3.39 12.19
N GLY A 33 11.40 3.68 10.89
CA GLY A 33 12.57 4.21 10.17
C GLY A 33 12.98 5.59 10.66
N GLU A 34 12.01 6.50 10.87
CA GLU A 34 12.25 7.86 11.39
C GLU A 34 12.82 7.88 12.79
N GLN A 35 12.32 7.02 13.65
CA GLN A 35 12.84 6.83 14.99
C GLN A 35 14.23 6.17 14.98
N ARG A 36 14.72 5.77 13.80
CA ARG A 36 15.94 4.98 13.60
C ARG A 36 15.97 3.81 14.57
N SER A 37 14.83 3.13 14.67
CA SER A 37 14.59 2.10 15.66
C SER A 37 15.70 1.05 15.57
N ARG A 38 16.37 0.80 16.69
CA ARG A 38 17.39 -0.26 16.78
C ARG A 38 16.76 -1.65 16.91
N ASN A 39 15.44 -1.73 17.03
CA ASN A 39 14.73 -2.99 17.11
C ASN A 39 14.50 -3.58 15.71
N LEU A 40 15.54 -4.21 15.17
CA LEU A 40 15.51 -4.84 13.85
C LEU A 40 14.42 -5.92 13.72
N PHE A 41 14.03 -6.58 14.83
CA PHE A 41 12.94 -7.55 14.82
C PHE A 41 11.58 -6.88 14.61
N ALA A 42 11.35 -5.72 15.24
CA ALA A 42 10.12 -4.95 15.03
C ALA A 42 10.02 -4.45 13.59
N ILE A 43 11.13 -3.91 13.03
CA ILE A 43 11.18 -3.47 11.63
C ILE A 43 10.89 -4.62 10.68
N ARG A 44 11.60 -5.74 10.80
CA ARG A 44 11.39 -6.91 9.94
C ARG A 44 9.98 -7.47 10.03
N ARG A 45 9.39 -7.48 11.23
CA ARG A 45 8.00 -7.92 11.42
C ARG A 45 7.03 -6.97 10.71
N ALA A 46 7.19 -5.66 10.86
CA ALA A 46 6.34 -4.67 10.21
C ALA A 46 6.46 -4.76 8.67
N GLU A 47 7.67 -4.86 8.14
CA GLU A 47 7.91 -5.06 6.70
C GLU A 47 7.28 -6.36 6.18
N ALA A 48 7.38 -7.46 6.93
CA ALA A 48 6.78 -8.74 6.52
C ALA A 48 5.25 -8.65 6.50
N ILE A 49 4.64 -8.03 7.52
CA ILE A 49 3.19 -7.82 7.57
C ILE A 49 2.76 -6.94 6.39
N LEU A 50 3.47 -5.84 6.12
CA LEU A 50 3.16 -4.98 4.99
C LEU A 50 3.27 -5.74 3.65
N GLU A 51 4.35 -6.47 3.41
CA GLU A 51 4.53 -7.25 2.18
C GLU A 51 3.41 -8.29 2.00
N ASP A 52 3.04 -9.00 3.06
CA ASP A 52 1.93 -9.97 3.01
C ASP A 52 0.60 -9.30 2.58
N ARG A 53 0.35 -8.07 3.05
CA ARG A 53 -0.83 -7.27 2.64
C ARG A 53 -0.75 -6.87 1.18
N LEU A 54 0.41 -6.38 0.73
CA LEU A 54 0.61 -6.02 -0.67
C LEU A 54 0.40 -7.23 -1.58
N VAL A 55 0.97 -8.39 -1.24
CA VAL A 55 0.78 -9.65 -1.99
C VAL A 55 -0.69 -10.08 -2.04
N ALA A 56 -1.45 -9.90 -0.95
CA ALA A 56 -2.88 -10.20 -0.94
C ALA A 56 -3.66 -9.32 -1.91
N ILE A 57 -3.37 -8.01 -1.94
CA ILE A 57 -4.01 -7.06 -2.86
C ILE A 57 -3.62 -7.37 -4.31
N ASP A 58 -2.34 -7.64 -4.59
CA ASP A 58 -1.88 -8.03 -5.94
C ASP A 58 -2.61 -9.28 -6.46
N ARG A 59 -2.82 -10.27 -5.59
CA ARG A 59 -3.56 -11.50 -5.96
C ARG A 59 -5.01 -11.22 -6.31
N ALA A 60 -5.64 -10.29 -5.59
CA ALA A 60 -7.02 -9.88 -5.82
C ALA A 60 -7.17 -8.95 -7.04
N THR A 61 -6.12 -8.20 -7.39
CA THR A 61 -6.11 -7.19 -8.46
C THR A 61 -5.39 -7.64 -9.74
N ARG A 62 -5.24 -8.96 -9.92
CA ARG A 62 -4.68 -9.55 -11.14
C ARG A 62 -5.43 -9.06 -12.39
N PRO A 63 -4.75 -8.94 -13.55
CA PRO A 63 -5.39 -8.58 -14.81
C PRO A 63 -6.66 -9.40 -15.07
N GLY A 64 -7.74 -8.74 -15.48
CA GLY A 64 -9.04 -9.35 -15.72
C GLY A 64 -9.94 -9.57 -14.50
N ARG A 65 -9.45 -9.30 -13.27
CA ARG A 65 -10.26 -9.36 -12.03
C ARG A 65 -10.69 -8.00 -11.50
N VAL A 66 -10.15 -6.93 -12.04
CA VAL A 66 -10.46 -5.55 -11.61
C VAL A 66 -11.62 -5.03 -12.45
N PRO A 67 -12.79 -4.73 -11.85
CA PRO A 67 -13.86 -4.04 -12.56
C PRO A 67 -13.37 -2.69 -13.07
N THR A 68 -13.73 -2.32 -14.30
CA THR A 68 -13.28 -1.06 -14.95
C THR A 68 -13.50 0.16 -14.07
N ARG A 69 -14.61 0.18 -13.31
CA ARG A 69 -14.95 1.25 -12.36
C ARG A 69 -13.84 1.54 -11.33
N PHE A 70 -13.07 0.52 -10.92
CA PHE A 70 -12.03 0.63 -9.89
C PHE A 70 -10.61 0.70 -10.47
N ALA A 71 -10.44 0.78 -11.80
CA ALA A 71 -9.12 0.74 -12.42
C ALA A 71 -8.17 1.84 -11.90
N VAL A 72 -8.67 3.07 -11.75
CA VAL A 72 -7.90 4.22 -11.25
C VAL A 72 -7.38 3.97 -9.83
N ALA A 73 -8.23 3.44 -8.95
CA ALA A 73 -7.84 3.10 -7.58
C ALA A 73 -6.72 2.05 -7.56
N ILE A 74 -6.81 1.04 -8.42
CA ILE A 74 -5.80 -0.02 -8.51
C ILE A 74 -4.48 0.49 -9.09
N ASP A 75 -4.50 1.41 -10.05
CA ASP A 75 -3.27 2.00 -10.57
C ASP A 75 -2.56 2.86 -9.52
N ARG A 76 -3.31 3.57 -8.66
CA ARG A 76 -2.74 4.27 -7.49
C ARG A 76 -2.14 3.31 -6.48
N TYR A 77 -2.84 2.22 -6.19
CA TYR A 77 -2.32 1.16 -5.33
C TYR A 77 -0.99 0.61 -5.86
N ARG A 78 -0.91 0.28 -7.16
CA ARG A 78 0.32 -0.27 -7.77
C ARG A 78 1.50 0.70 -7.65
N GLN A 79 1.27 1.99 -7.92
CA GLN A 79 2.28 3.03 -7.72
C GLN A 79 2.77 3.07 -6.26
N GLY A 80 1.85 3.05 -5.29
CA GLY A 80 2.20 3.02 -3.87
C GLY A 80 2.96 1.76 -3.45
N ALA A 81 2.49 0.59 -3.89
CA ALA A 81 3.12 -0.70 -3.59
C ALA A 81 4.56 -0.78 -4.12
N ASP A 82 4.81 -0.26 -5.32
CA ASP A 82 6.15 -0.22 -5.90
C ASP A 82 7.09 0.69 -5.09
N LEU A 83 6.61 1.87 -4.67
CA LEU A 83 7.35 2.78 -3.79
C LEU A 83 7.71 2.12 -2.46
N LEU A 84 6.76 1.43 -1.84
CA LEU A 84 6.96 0.73 -0.56
C LEU A 84 7.98 -0.40 -0.69
N ARG A 85 7.92 -1.20 -1.76
CA ARG A 85 8.90 -2.27 -2.02
C ARG A 85 10.31 -1.73 -2.22
N MET A 86 10.43 -0.66 -3.00
CA MET A 86 11.71 0.04 -3.19
C MET A 86 12.24 0.58 -1.85
N ALA A 87 11.38 1.22 -1.06
CA ALA A 87 11.73 1.74 0.26
C ALA A 87 12.22 0.64 1.21
N MET A 88 11.50 -0.48 1.32
CA MET A 88 11.91 -1.63 2.15
C MET A 88 13.25 -2.21 1.71
N SER A 89 13.45 -2.37 0.40
CA SER A 89 14.72 -2.85 -0.16
C SER A 89 15.89 -1.90 0.16
N GLU A 90 15.67 -0.59 0.00
CA GLU A 90 16.69 0.43 0.30
C GLU A 90 16.97 0.54 1.80
N ALA A 91 15.96 0.50 2.65
CA ALA A 91 16.11 0.55 4.10
C ALA A 91 16.96 -0.63 4.61
N ARG A 92 16.71 -1.86 4.12
CA ARG A 92 17.53 -3.04 4.45
C ARG A 92 18.99 -2.84 4.06
N SER A 93 19.24 -2.32 2.86
CA SER A 93 20.61 -2.04 2.40
C SER A 93 21.28 -0.93 3.20
N ALA A 94 20.53 0.11 3.58
CA ALA A 94 21.01 1.24 4.37
C ALA A 94 21.41 0.80 5.79
N PHE A 95 20.58 0.00 6.46
CA PHE A 95 20.90 -0.56 7.78
C PHE A 95 22.15 -1.44 7.74
N ALA A 96 22.32 -2.26 6.69
CA ALA A 96 23.51 -3.11 6.54
C ALA A 96 24.80 -2.29 6.34
N GLY A 97 24.70 -1.13 5.67
CA GLY A 97 25.83 -0.23 5.39
C GLY A 97 26.03 0.90 6.40
N LEU A 98 25.16 1.03 7.41
CA LEU A 98 25.08 2.18 8.32
C LEU A 98 24.94 3.53 7.57
N ASP A 99 24.26 3.50 6.43
CA ASP A 99 24.06 4.65 5.54
C ASP A 99 22.76 5.37 5.92
N TRP A 100 22.86 6.34 6.82
CA TRP A 100 21.70 7.04 7.37
C TRP A 100 21.04 7.97 6.36
N GLU A 101 21.78 8.53 5.41
CA GLU A 101 21.21 9.37 4.35
C GLU A 101 20.31 8.53 3.44
N ARG A 102 20.77 7.32 3.08
CA ARG A 102 19.95 6.38 2.32
C ARG A 102 18.75 5.88 3.12
N LEU A 103 18.87 5.72 4.43
CA LEU A 103 17.73 5.40 5.28
C LEU A 103 16.69 6.52 5.27
N ASP A 104 17.11 7.78 5.39
CA ASP A 104 16.21 8.94 5.37
C ASP A 104 15.48 9.04 3.99
N ALA A 105 16.17 8.74 2.88
CA ALA A 105 15.56 8.65 1.55
C ALA A 105 14.55 7.49 1.43
N ALA A 106 14.88 6.32 2.00
CA ALA A 106 13.97 5.17 2.03
C ALA A 106 12.70 5.49 2.84
N VAL A 107 12.82 6.17 3.98
CA VAL A 107 11.70 6.65 4.79
C VAL A 107 10.81 7.60 4.01
N ALA A 108 11.39 8.61 3.34
CA ALA A 108 10.63 9.55 2.53
C ALA A 108 9.85 8.85 1.41
N ARG A 109 10.46 7.85 0.75
CA ARG A 109 9.78 7.02 -0.24
C ARG A 109 8.68 6.16 0.37
N SER A 110 8.89 5.62 1.57
CA SER A 110 7.88 4.86 2.30
C SER A 110 6.63 5.70 2.56
N ARG A 111 6.81 6.97 2.98
CA ARG A 111 5.69 7.92 3.15
C ARG A 111 4.94 8.19 1.85
N GLN A 112 5.65 8.45 0.75
CA GLN A 112 5.02 8.63 -0.55
C GLN A 112 4.21 7.39 -0.97
N GLY A 113 4.73 6.20 -0.67
CA GLY A 113 4.01 4.94 -0.86
C GLY A 113 2.74 4.84 -0.02
N ALA A 114 2.82 5.17 1.27
CA ALA A 114 1.68 5.19 2.19
C ALA A 114 0.59 6.19 1.72
N ASP A 115 0.98 7.42 1.36
CA ASP A 115 0.09 8.44 0.82
C ASP A 115 -0.63 7.95 -0.44
N ALA A 116 0.09 7.26 -1.33
CA ALA A 116 -0.50 6.67 -2.53
C ALA A 116 -1.53 5.57 -2.21
N LEU A 117 -1.33 4.78 -1.14
CA LEU A 117 -2.33 3.81 -0.67
C LEU A 117 -3.58 4.49 -0.10
N VAL A 118 -3.42 5.61 0.62
CA VAL A 118 -4.55 6.43 1.09
C VAL A 118 -5.35 6.97 -0.09
N VAL A 119 -4.66 7.56 -1.08
CA VAL A 119 -5.31 8.05 -2.31
C VAL A 119 -6.01 6.91 -3.06
N ALA A 120 -5.40 5.72 -3.13
CA ALA A 120 -6.03 4.55 -3.74
C ALA A 120 -7.33 4.15 -3.02
N SER A 121 -7.34 4.19 -1.69
CA SER A 121 -8.54 3.95 -0.88
C SER A 121 -9.62 5.01 -1.16
N ASP A 122 -9.26 6.29 -1.20
CA ASP A 122 -10.21 7.37 -1.50
C ASP A 122 -10.81 7.25 -2.90
N GLU A 123 -10.00 6.90 -3.91
CA GLU A 123 -10.48 6.62 -5.26
C GLU A 123 -11.43 5.41 -5.29
N LEU A 124 -11.12 4.35 -4.53
CA LEU A 124 -11.98 3.18 -4.43
C LEU A 124 -13.37 3.55 -3.85
N HIS A 125 -13.39 4.33 -2.77
CA HIS A 125 -14.61 4.84 -2.14
C HIS A 125 -15.40 5.76 -3.07
N ARG A 126 -14.72 6.69 -3.78
CA ARG A 126 -15.37 7.58 -4.75
C ARG A 126 -15.99 6.78 -5.90
N ALA A 127 -15.25 5.84 -6.45
CA ALA A 127 -15.73 4.95 -7.51
C ALA A 127 -16.95 4.13 -7.06
N ALA A 128 -16.96 3.63 -5.82
CA ALA A 128 -18.08 2.86 -5.29
C ALA A 128 -19.38 3.67 -5.16
N ARG A 129 -19.28 4.99 -4.96
CA ARG A 129 -20.42 5.92 -4.83
C ARG A 129 -20.86 6.51 -6.17
N ALA A 130 -20.00 6.49 -7.19
CA ALA A 130 -20.31 7.02 -8.51
C ALA A 130 -21.33 6.12 -9.24
N SER A 131 -22.26 6.75 -9.96
CA SER A 131 -23.19 6.00 -10.83
C SER A 131 -22.44 5.61 -12.12
N PRO A 132 -22.67 4.41 -12.69
CA PRO A 132 -22.08 4.03 -13.95
C PRO A 132 -22.60 4.96 -15.05
N THR A 133 -21.68 5.59 -15.76
CA THR A 133 -21.93 6.35 -16.99
C THR A 133 -22.15 5.42 -18.16
#